data_AF-A0AAD7MHI4-F1
#
_entry.id   AF-A0AAD7MHI4-F1
#
_cell.length_a   1.000
_cell.length_b   1.000
_cell.length_c   1.000
_cell.angle_alpha   90.00
_cell.angle_beta   90.00
_cell.angle_gamma   90.00
#
_symmetry.space_group_name_H-M   'P 1'
#
loop_
_entity.id
_entity.type
_entity.pdbx_description
1 polymer ?
#
loop_
_entity_poly.entity_id
_entity_poly.type
_entity_poly.pdbx_seq_one_letter_code
_entity_poly.pdbx_strand_id
1 'polypeptide(L)'
;MFRTPFPDAQNTVLMIRYAGNALNDFSELDARAKRTLFHRLVRLHRSGVQQNDLEPRNVVIAAKSSASLASGPVIIDFDRAELDHDCPARRARSSSKLRRILGLI
;
A
#
# COMPACT_ATOMS: atom_id res chain seq x y z
N MET A 1 -3.38 7.63 -17.74
CA MET A 1 -3.69 6.24 -18.13
C MET A 1 -3.16 6.06 -19.55
N PHE A 2 -2.04 5.34 -19.73
CA PHE A 2 -1.48 5.09 -21.07
C PHE A 2 -1.89 3.68 -21.49
N ARG A 3 -2.63 3.56 -22.60
CA ARG A 3 -2.99 2.28 -23.22
C ARG A 3 -2.00 2.04 -24.37
N THR A 4 -1.05 1.14 -24.18
CA THR A 4 -0.34 0.54 -25.31
C THR A 4 -1.13 -0.68 -25.76
N PRO A 5 -1.59 -0.76 -27.02
CA PRO A 5 -2.34 -1.90 -27.51
C PRO A 5 -1.37 -3.07 -27.71
N PHE A 6 -1.47 -4.08 -26.84
CA PHE A 6 -0.91 -5.39 -27.13
C PHE A 6 -1.86 -6.08 -28.13
N PRO A 7 -1.39 -6.49 -29.33
CA PRO A 7 -2.24 -6.84 -30.46
C PRO A 7 -3.11 -8.11 -30.31
N ASP A 8 -3.10 -8.79 -29.16
CA ASP A 8 -3.91 -9.99 -28.86
C ASP A 8 -4.69 -9.91 -27.52
N ALA A 9 -4.94 -8.71 -26.99
CA ALA A 9 -5.33 -8.53 -25.59
C ALA A 9 -6.82 -8.82 -25.26
N GLN A 10 -7.13 -10.08 -24.90
CA GLN A 10 -8.21 -10.35 -23.93
C GLN A 10 -7.80 -9.95 -22.49
N ASN A 11 -6.54 -9.55 -22.28
CA ASN A 11 -6.00 -9.26 -20.96
C ASN A 11 -5.85 -7.75 -20.73
N THR A 12 -6.42 -7.26 -19.64
CA THR A 12 -6.16 -5.90 -19.15
C THR A 12 -4.85 -5.91 -18.37
N VAL A 13 -3.92 -5.01 -18.75
CA VAL A 13 -2.62 -4.88 -18.08
C VAL A 13 -2.48 -3.48 -17.50
N LEU A 14 -2.03 -3.39 -16.25
CA LEU A 14 -1.66 -2.13 -15.59
C LEU A 14 -0.14 -2.07 -15.43
N MET A 15 0.51 -1.17 -16.16
CA MET A 15 1.95 -0.91 -16.00
C MET A 15 2.17 0.14 -14.91
N ILE A 16 2.89 -0.23 -13.85
CA ILE A 16 3.30 0.67 -12.78
C ILE A 16 4.82 0.84 -12.78
N ARG A 17 5.31 1.98 -12.29
CA ARG A 17 6.75 2.19 -12.07
C ARG A 17 7.24 1.14 -11.07
N TYR A 18 8.36 0.49 -11.38
CA TYR A 18 9.00 -0.44 -10.45
C TYR A 18 9.29 0.27 -9.11
N ALA A 19 8.72 -0.27 -8.03
CA ALA A 19 8.79 0.30 -6.69
C ALA A 19 9.58 -0.57 -5.70
N GLY A 20 10.22 -1.63 -6.20
CA GLY A 20 11.00 -2.57 -5.42
C GLY A 20 10.35 -3.95 -5.30
N ASN A 21 10.77 -4.70 -4.30
CA ASN A 21 10.30 -6.07 -4.06
C ASN A 21 9.18 -6.08 -3.02
N ALA A 22 8.24 -7.00 -3.19
CA ALA A 22 7.20 -7.26 -2.20
C ALA A 22 7.80 -7.82 -0.90
N LEU A 23 7.16 -7.52 0.23
CA LEU A 23 7.50 -8.12 1.51
C LEU A 23 7.00 -9.56 1.57
N ASN A 24 7.73 -10.43 2.26
CA ASN A 24 7.17 -11.73 2.67
C ASN A 24 6.45 -11.60 4.00
N ASP A 25 6.96 -10.77 4.91
CA ASP A 25 6.39 -10.53 6.23
C ASP A 25 6.55 -9.06 6.68
N PHE A 26 5.61 -8.55 7.50
CA PHE A 26 5.69 -7.19 8.04
C PHE A 26 6.83 -7.00 9.07
N SER A 27 7.37 -8.07 9.63
CA SER A 27 8.54 -8.06 10.52
C SER A 27 9.82 -7.62 9.81
N GLU A 28 9.87 -7.70 8.47
CA GLU A 28 10.97 -7.16 7.66
C GLU A 28 11.06 -5.62 7.73
N LEU A 29 9.97 -4.95 8.13
CA LEU A 29 9.92 -3.51 8.29
C LEU A 29 10.43 -3.08 9.67
N ASP A 30 11.38 -2.15 9.68
CA ASP A 30 11.76 -1.45 10.91
C ASP A 30 10.61 -0.58 11.44
N ALA A 31 10.73 -0.13 12.69
CA ALA A 31 9.69 0.67 13.35
C ALA A 31 9.36 1.96 12.59
N ARG A 32 10.35 2.57 11.92
CA ARG A 32 10.16 3.78 11.12
C ARG A 32 9.32 3.48 9.88
N ALA A 33 9.65 2.42 9.15
CA ALA A 33 8.95 1.98 7.95
C ALA A 33 7.52 1.53 8.26
N LYS A 34 7.30 0.78 9.35
CA LYS A 34 5.96 0.43 9.85
C LYS A 34 5.11 1.68 10.12
N ARG A 35 5.71 2.70 10.75
CA ARG A 35 5.03 3.97 11.01
C ARG A 35 4.74 4.73 9.72
N THR A 36 5.65 4.73 8.75
CA THR A 36 5.40 5.31 7.41
C THR A 36 4.26 4.60 6.69
N LEU A 37 4.24 3.27 6.68
CA LEU A 37 3.16 2.46 6.09
C LEU A 37 1.81 2.80 6.73
N PHE A 38 1.78 2.83 8.08
CA PHE A 38 0.61 3.23 8.85
C PHE A 38 0.09 4.62 8.44
N HIS A 39 0.97 5.62 8.35
CA HIS A 39 0.56 6.97 7.94
C HIS A 39 0.04 7.04 6.50
N ARG A 40 0.56 6.21 5.59
CA ARG A 40 0.05 6.09 4.21
C ARG A 40 -1.34 5.47 4.19
N LEU A 41 -1.58 4.41 4.95
CA LEU A 41 -2.91 3.80 5.11
C LEU A 41 -3.92 4.81 5.67
N VAL A 42 -3.55 5.52 6.74
CA VAL A 42 -4.43 6.57 7.30
C VAL A 42 -4.75 7.66 6.26
N ARG A 43 -3.81 8.03 5.39
CA ARG A 43 -4.06 8.98 4.29
C ARG A 43 -5.05 8.42 3.27
N LEU A 44 -4.93 7.16 2.87
CA LEU A 44 -5.90 6.49 1.98
C LEU A 44 -7.31 6.51 2.58
N HIS A 45 -7.44 6.11 3.85
CA HIS A 45 -8.73 6.14 4.53
C HIS A 45 -9.30 7.56 4.63
N ARG A 46 -8.47 8.59 4.83
CA ARG A 46 -8.92 10.00 4.86
C ARG A 46 -9.41 10.51 3.51
N SER A 47 -8.87 9.98 2.41
CA SER A 47 -9.33 10.24 1.05
C SER A 47 -10.53 9.38 0.64
N GLY A 48 -11.11 8.61 1.56
CA GLY A 48 -12.27 7.74 1.26
C GLY A 48 -11.90 6.44 0.56
N VAL A 49 -10.62 6.03 0.60
CA VAL A 49 -10.15 4.79 -0.03
C VAL A 49 -9.84 3.75 1.05
N GLN A 50 -10.45 2.57 0.95
CA GLN A 50 -10.12 1.41 1.77
C GLN A 50 -9.57 0.31 0.88
N GLN A 51 -8.33 -0.12 1.09
CA GLN A 51 -7.65 -1.04 0.15
C GLN A 51 -8.11 -2.51 0.26
N ASN A 52 -8.63 -2.95 1.43
CA ASN A 52 -9.24 -4.27 1.67
C ASN A 52 -8.39 -5.54 1.50
N ASP A 53 -7.14 -5.45 1.07
CA ASP A 53 -6.20 -6.59 0.96
C ASP A 53 -4.81 -6.21 1.48
N LEU A 54 -4.75 -5.74 2.74
CA LEU A 54 -3.48 -5.32 3.33
C LEU A 54 -2.68 -6.54 3.79
N GLU A 55 -1.86 -7.05 2.89
CA GLU A 55 -0.96 -8.17 3.10
C GLU A 55 0.49 -7.81 2.74
N PRO A 56 1.51 -8.53 3.26
CA PRO A 56 2.91 -8.28 2.93
C PRO A 56 3.18 -8.26 1.41
N ARG A 57 2.56 -9.17 0.65
CA ARG A 57 2.68 -9.23 -0.81
C ARG A 57 2.26 -7.95 -1.54
N ASN A 58 1.39 -7.14 -0.92
CA ASN A 58 0.86 -5.89 -1.47
C ASN A 58 1.62 -4.66 -0.95
N VAL A 59 2.76 -4.85 -0.30
CA VAL A 59 3.65 -3.78 0.14
C VAL A 59 5.03 -4.02 -0.45
N VAL A 60 5.53 -3.02 -1.17
CA VAL A 60 6.86 -3.08 -1.81
C VAL A 60 7.83 -2.10 -1.18
N ILE A 61 9.10 -2.49 -1.10
CA ILE A 61 10.19 -1.62 -0.64
C ILE A 61 11.29 -1.60 -1.69
N ALA A 62 11.83 -0.41 -1.97
CA ALA A 62 13.04 -0.29 -2.76
C ALA A 62 14.19 -0.97 -2.02
N ALA A 63 14.99 -1.78 -2.71
CA ALA A 63 16.23 -2.29 -2.16
C ALA A 63 17.10 -1.13 -1.67
N LYS A 64 17.77 -1.28 -0.52
CA LYS A 64 18.59 -0.24 0.12
C LYS A 64 19.64 0.39 -0.83
N SER A 65 20.03 -0.30 -1.89
CA SER A 65 20.97 0.17 -2.91
C SER A 65 20.36 1.08 -4.00
N SER A 66 19.02 1.20 -4.08
CA SER A 66 18.36 2.05 -5.06
C SER A 66 18.09 3.43 -4.48
N ALA A 67 19.08 4.31 -4.58
CA ALA A 67 19.06 5.68 -4.06
C ALA A 67 17.97 6.62 -4.67
N SER A 68 17.07 6.10 -5.52
CA SER A 68 16.16 6.91 -6.35
C SER A 68 14.66 6.59 -6.18
N LEU A 69 14.30 5.63 -5.33
CA LEU A 69 12.89 5.30 -5.04
C LEU A 69 12.55 5.64 -3.59
N ALA A 70 11.39 6.28 -3.41
CA ALA A 70 10.93 6.91 -2.18
C ALA A 70 11.32 6.09 -0.95
N SER A 71 12.01 6.72 0.01
CA SER A 71 12.41 6.09 1.28
C SER A 71 11.19 5.62 2.07
N GLY A 72 10.76 4.38 1.84
CA GLY A 72 9.75 3.71 2.63
C GLY A 72 8.74 2.88 1.83
N PRO A 73 7.97 2.05 2.54
CA PRO A 73 7.08 1.04 1.95
C PRO A 73 5.95 1.66 1.13
N VAL A 74 5.73 1.16 -0.08
CA VAL A 74 4.66 1.57 -1.01
C VAL A 74 3.58 0.49 -1.03
N ILE A 75 2.32 0.89 -0.96
CA ILE A 75 1.18 -0.02 -1.10
C ILE A 75 0.89 -0.16 -2.59
N ILE A 76 0.81 -1.40 -3.04
CA ILE A 76 0.37 -1.77 -4.39
C ILE A 76 -0.90 -2.61 -4.27
N ASP A 77 -1.42 -3.01 -5.43
CA ASP A 77 -2.63 -3.81 -5.58
C ASP A 77 -3.88 -3.20 -4.94
N PHE A 78 -4.70 -2.58 -5.80
CA PHE A 78 -5.95 -1.91 -5.42
C PHE A 78 -7.16 -2.60 -6.06
N ASP A 79 -7.04 -3.87 -6.44
CA ASP A 79 -8.11 -4.65 -7.08
C ASP A 79 -9.39 -4.74 -6.21
N ARG A 80 -9.22 -4.82 -4.89
CA ARG A 80 -10.28 -4.90 -3.88
C ARG A 80 -10.57 -3.56 -3.19
N ALA A 81 -9.95 -2.49 -3.68
CA ALA A 81 -10.11 -1.19 -3.05
C ALA A 81 -11.54 -0.67 -3.23
N GLU A 82 -12.13 -0.23 -2.13
CA GLU A 82 -13.42 0.47 -2.12
C GLU A 82 -13.19 1.97 -2.07
N LEU A 83 -13.98 2.70 -2.85
CA LEU A 83 -14.06 4.16 -2.85
C LEU A 83 -15.23 4.60 -1.97
N ASP A 84 -15.26 5.90 -1.63
CA ASP A 84 -16.26 6.52 -0.77
C ASP A 84 -16.43 5.86 0.61
N HIS A 85 -15.36 5.19 1.07
CA HIS A 85 -15.30 4.63 2.41
C HIS A 85 -15.35 5.74 3.47
N ASP A 86 -16.47 5.83 4.22
CA ASP A 86 -16.53 6.66 5.42
C ASP A 86 -15.84 5.93 6.58
N CYS A 87 -14.55 6.20 6.73
CA CYS A 87 -13.80 5.61 7.83
C CYS A 87 -14.30 6.16 9.17
N PRO A 88 -14.72 5.31 10.12
CA PRO A 88 -15.03 5.76 11.49
C PRO A 88 -13.83 6.49 12.13
N ALA A 89 -12.61 6.14 11.68
CA ALA A 89 -11.38 6.77 12.12
C ALA A 89 -11.20 8.23 11.68
N ARG A 90 -12.03 8.70 10.73
CA ARG A 90 -12.14 10.10 10.31
C ARG A 90 -12.75 10.98 11.41
N ARG A 91 -13.52 10.36 12.33
CA ARG A 91 -14.22 11.02 13.45
C ARG A 91 -13.68 10.65 14.84
N ALA A 92 -13.06 9.47 14.98
CA ALA A 92 -12.47 9.02 16.25
C ALA A 92 -11.07 8.40 16.02
N ARG A 93 -10.17 8.42 17.01
CA ARG A 93 -8.78 7.91 16.93
C ARG A 93 -8.65 6.38 16.73
N SER A 94 -9.61 5.70 16.10
CA SER A 94 -9.62 4.24 15.98
C SER A 94 -8.85 3.76 14.76
N SER A 95 -7.53 3.83 14.86
CA SER A 95 -6.61 3.16 13.96
C SER A 95 -6.12 1.82 14.54
N SER A 96 -6.86 1.27 15.51
CA SER A 96 -6.44 0.18 16.39
C SER A 96 -6.20 -1.11 15.61
N LYS A 97 -7.06 -1.42 14.62
CA LYS A 97 -6.91 -2.59 13.74
C LYS A 97 -5.64 -2.48 12.88
N LEU A 98 -5.41 -1.33 12.25
CA LEU A 98 -4.20 -1.08 11.45
C LEU A 98 -2.93 -1.12 12.28
N ARG A 99 -2.95 -0.58 13.51
CA ARG A 99 -1.81 -0.65 14.44
C ARG A 99 -1.49 -2.09 14.82
N ARG A 100 -2.51 -2.92 15.08
CA ARG A 100 -2.33 -4.33 15.41
C ARG A 100 -1.74 -5.12 14.24
N ILE A 101 -2.25 -4.92 13.03
CA ILE A 101 -1.72 -5.57 11.81
C ILE A 101 -0.22 -5.27 11.63
N LEU A 102 0.21 -4.06 11.97
CA LEU A 102 1.60 -3.63 11.84
C LEU A 102 2.46 -3.89 13.08
N GLY A 103 1.90 -4.47 14.16
CA GLY A 103 2.61 -4.71 15.42
C GLY A 103 3.11 -3.42 16.09
N LEU A 104 2.32 -2.34 16.02
CA LEU A 104 2.66 -1.03 16.61
C LEU A 104 2.09 -0.81 18.02
N ILE A 105 1.35 -1.80 18.55
CA ILE A 105 0.79 -1.88 19.90
C ILE A 105 0.76 -3.33 20.34
#